data_AF-A0AAN9GJU9-F1
#
_entry.id   AF-A0AAN9GJU9-F1
#
_cell.length_a   1.000
_cell.length_b   1.000
_cell.length_c   1.000
_cell.angle_alpha   90.00
_cell.angle_beta   90.00
_cell.angle_gamma   90.00
#
_symmetry.space_group_name_H-M   'P 1'
#
loop_
_entity.id
_entity.type
_entity.pdbx_description
1 polymer ?
#
loop_
_entity_poly.entity_id
_entity_poly.type
_entity_poly.pdbx_seq_one_letter_code
_entity_poly.pdbx_strand_id
1 'polypeptide(L)'
;MAVTKRHPNQNDSSSKRNMGRSRFTKRNDTKTAKENESGKFWTIPRTIFVVTFAIGISVVHRNHIANMFESDRHFSHLSTLERELAFRTEMGLYYSYFKTIITADTALDGMRAIMYDNITEYPSTINTLKRFNLYPEVTLGLAFRMYEQISSAMNWQTKVCYTVNRGEGYEPVQSCEGLGEPSYFFIESAFLLNGIMMGVFFLFGTLLSGCPFGGVITVAAIFFNHGECTRVQWTPPLRESFAYPFFVLQILVVSYILRTPRPSYKFSVMVALLNTTFMACWQVTFACLFVYLHD
;
A
#
# COMPACT_ATOMS: atom_id res chain seq x y z
N MET A 1 13.73 -94.10 -32.63
CA MET A 1 13.08 -93.24 -31.61
C MET A 1 14.01 -92.05 -31.33
N ALA A 2 13.60 -90.85 -31.74
CA ALA A 2 14.27 -89.60 -31.39
C ALA A 2 13.60 -89.03 -30.12
N VAL A 3 14.40 -88.54 -29.17
CA VAL A 3 13.92 -87.88 -27.94
C VAL A 3 14.50 -86.48 -27.88
N THR A 4 13.62 -85.48 -27.96
CA THR A 4 13.92 -84.06 -27.77
C THR A 4 13.97 -83.74 -26.26
N LYS A 5 14.96 -82.97 -25.80
CA LYS A 5 14.93 -82.31 -24.48
C LYS A 5 15.29 -80.82 -24.59
N ARG A 6 14.50 -80.01 -23.87
CA ARG A 6 14.43 -78.53 -23.82
C ARG A 6 15.48 -77.92 -22.87
N HIS A 7 15.85 -76.67 -23.13
CA HIS A 7 16.59 -75.74 -22.25
C HIS A 7 15.76 -75.26 -21.04
N PRO A 8 16.44 -74.75 -19.99
CA PRO A 8 15.97 -73.50 -19.37
C PRO A 8 17.06 -72.44 -19.06
N ASN A 9 16.63 -71.21 -19.35
CA ASN A 9 17.02 -69.84 -18.99
C ASN A 9 18.07 -69.51 -17.90
N GLN A 10 18.96 -68.57 -18.26
CA GLN A 10 19.56 -67.54 -17.41
C GLN A 10 18.51 -66.47 -17.04
N ASN A 11 18.36 -66.12 -15.75
CA ASN A 11 17.94 -64.80 -15.28
C ASN A 11 17.88 -64.79 -13.74
N ASP A 12 18.93 -64.37 -13.03
CA ASP A 12 18.81 -64.14 -11.57
C ASP A 12 19.78 -63.11 -10.94
N SER A 13 20.49 -62.28 -11.73
CA SER A 13 21.52 -61.36 -11.19
C SER A 13 21.20 -59.86 -11.29
N SER A 14 20.10 -59.46 -11.95
CA SER A 14 19.72 -58.05 -12.17
C SER A 14 18.83 -57.44 -11.08
N SER A 15 18.13 -58.25 -10.28
CA SER A 15 17.15 -57.75 -9.29
C SER A 15 17.80 -57.13 -8.03
N LYS A 16 18.93 -57.67 -7.56
CA LYS A 16 19.58 -57.21 -6.31
C LYS A 16 20.25 -55.83 -6.40
N ARG A 17 20.67 -55.38 -7.59
CA ARG A 17 21.30 -54.05 -7.80
C ARG A 17 20.29 -52.89 -7.78
N ASN A 18 19.07 -53.11 -8.27
CA ASN A 18 18.03 -52.07 -8.31
C ASN A 18 17.43 -51.76 -6.92
N MET A 19 17.44 -52.74 -6.01
CA MET A 19 16.87 -52.59 -4.67
C MET A 19 17.75 -51.72 -3.74
N GLY A 20 19.08 -51.72 -3.94
CA GLY A 20 20.01 -50.85 -3.21
C GLY A 20 19.97 -49.39 -3.65
N ARG A 21 19.84 -49.13 -4.97
CA ARG A 21 19.76 -47.77 -5.53
C ARG A 21 18.46 -47.09 -5.11
N SER A 22 17.31 -47.77 -5.22
CA SER A 22 16.00 -47.27 -4.78
C SER A 22 15.98 -46.87 -3.29
N ARG A 23 16.60 -47.67 -2.42
CA ARG A 23 16.64 -47.40 -0.98
C ARG A 23 17.54 -46.21 -0.63
N PHE A 24 18.58 -45.94 -1.43
CA PHE A 24 19.47 -44.78 -1.27
C PHE A 24 18.82 -43.47 -1.76
N THR A 25 18.14 -43.48 -2.91
CA THR A 25 17.36 -42.32 -3.39
C THR A 25 16.25 -41.96 -2.41
N LYS A 26 15.48 -42.95 -1.95
CA LYS A 26 14.38 -42.73 -1.00
C LYS A 26 14.88 -42.15 0.34
N ARG A 27 16.05 -42.59 0.82
CA ARG A 27 16.68 -42.06 2.05
C ARG A 27 17.19 -40.62 1.87
N ASN A 28 17.70 -40.27 0.68
CA ASN A 28 18.09 -38.91 0.36
C ASN A 28 16.87 -38.00 0.22
N ASP A 29 15.83 -38.40 -0.51
CA ASP A 29 14.59 -37.62 -0.64
C ASP A 29 13.93 -37.35 0.72
N THR A 30 13.94 -38.34 1.61
CA THR A 30 13.40 -38.19 2.98
C THR A 30 14.26 -37.29 3.86
N LYS A 31 15.59 -37.28 3.67
CA LYS A 31 16.50 -36.36 4.39
C LYS A 31 16.34 -34.92 3.89
N THR A 32 16.31 -34.70 2.58
CA THR A 32 16.10 -33.39 1.96
C THR A 32 14.72 -32.81 2.31
N ALA A 33 13.69 -33.66 2.42
CA ALA A 33 12.36 -33.25 2.89
C ALA A 33 12.36 -32.84 4.38
N LYS A 34 13.04 -33.60 5.25
CA LYS A 34 13.16 -33.26 6.68
C LYS A 34 14.02 -32.02 6.95
N GLU A 35 15.08 -31.79 6.18
CA GLU A 35 15.88 -30.56 6.25
C GLU A 35 15.08 -29.33 5.77
N ASN A 36 14.29 -29.48 4.70
CA ASN A 36 13.39 -28.42 4.24
C ASN A 36 12.24 -28.13 5.21
N GLU A 37 11.70 -29.13 5.92
CA GLU A 37 10.70 -28.91 6.97
C GLU A 37 11.29 -28.24 8.21
N SER A 38 12.48 -28.68 8.66
CA SER A 38 13.18 -28.07 9.80
C SER A 38 13.59 -26.62 9.53
N GLY A 39 14.08 -26.33 8.32
CA GLY A 39 14.40 -24.96 7.86
C GLY A 39 13.17 -24.07 7.66
N LYS A 40 12.02 -24.63 7.28
CA LYS A 40 10.73 -23.91 7.23
C LYS A 40 10.19 -23.59 8.62
N PHE A 41 10.35 -24.51 9.58
CA PHE A 41 9.85 -24.33 10.95
C PHE A 41 10.52 -23.17 11.69
N TRP A 42 11.81 -22.90 11.45
CA TRP A 42 12.52 -21.74 12.02
C TRP A 42 12.32 -20.43 11.24
N THR A 43 11.95 -20.48 9.96
CA THR A 43 11.74 -19.28 9.13
C THR A 43 10.35 -18.67 9.26
N ILE A 44 9.31 -19.48 9.53
CA ILE A 44 7.94 -19.01 9.76
C ILE A 44 7.80 -18.10 11.00
N PRO A 45 8.23 -18.49 12.22
CA PRO A 45 8.08 -17.63 13.41
C PRO A 45 8.88 -16.33 13.26
N ARG A 46 10.04 -16.38 12.61
CA ARG A 46 10.84 -15.20 12.28
C ARG A 46 10.12 -14.27 11.32
N THR A 47 9.47 -14.81 10.28
CA THR A 47 8.73 -14.00 9.30
C THR A 47 7.51 -13.35 9.95
N ILE A 48 6.78 -14.10 10.79
CA ILE A 48 5.65 -13.56 11.56
C ILE A 48 6.12 -12.42 12.46
N PHE A 49 7.20 -12.61 13.21
CA PHE A 49 7.78 -11.58 14.08
C PHE A 49 8.12 -10.30 13.29
N VAL A 50 8.79 -10.43 12.15
CA VAL A 50 9.17 -9.30 11.28
C VAL A 50 7.92 -8.57 10.76
N VAL A 51 6.89 -9.30 10.32
CA VAL A 51 5.65 -8.70 9.81
C VAL A 51 4.87 -8.00 10.92
N THR A 52 4.75 -8.60 12.10
CA THR A 52 4.10 -7.96 13.26
C THR A 52 4.83 -6.68 13.67
N PHE A 53 6.16 -6.70 13.66
CA PHE A 53 6.95 -5.50 13.97
C PHE A 53 6.78 -4.42 12.89
N ALA A 54 6.73 -4.81 11.61
CA ALA A 54 6.44 -3.89 10.51
C ALA A 54 5.08 -3.20 10.68
N ILE A 55 4.03 -3.96 11.04
CA ILE A 55 2.69 -3.40 11.32
C ILE A 55 2.74 -2.42 12.50
N GLY A 56 3.45 -2.79 13.58
CA GLY A 56 3.63 -1.91 14.73
C GLY A 56 4.29 -0.57 14.35
N ILE A 57 5.36 -0.61 13.56
CA ILE A 57 6.02 0.59 13.04
C ILE A 57 5.06 1.41 12.17
N SER A 58 4.27 0.77 11.30
CA SER A 58 3.31 1.48 10.46
C SER A 58 2.28 2.26 11.27
N VAL A 59 1.75 1.65 12.34
CA VAL A 59 0.78 2.31 13.24
C VAL A 59 1.43 3.47 14.00
N VAL A 60 2.65 3.26 14.52
CA VAL A 60 3.41 4.32 15.21
C VAL A 60 3.68 5.49 14.28
N HIS A 61 4.10 5.22 13.04
CA HIS A 61 4.40 6.27 12.06
C HIS A 61 3.14 7.04 11.63
N ARG A 62 2.01 6.34 11.39
CA ARG A 62 0.72 7.01 11.16
C ARG A 62 0.37 7.96 12.29
N ASN A 63 0.44 7.49 13.54
CA ASN A 63 0.11 8.31 14.71
C ASN A 63 1.09 9.48 14.87
N HIS A 64 2.37 9.27 14.57
CA HIS A 64 3.37 10.34 14.59
C HIS A 64 3.04 11.45 13.58
N ILE A 65 2.73 11.10 12.32
CA ILE A 65 2.33 12.08 11.30
C ILE A 65 1.06 12.80 11.72
N ALA A 66 0.04 12.07 12.19
CA ALA A 66 -1.23 12.66 12.63
C ALA A 66 -1.01 13.67 13.78
N ASN A 67 -0.19 13.31 14.77
CA ASN A 67 0.13 14.19 15.89
C ASN A 67 0.92 15.43 15.45
N MET A 68 1.86 15.29 14.51
CA MET A 68 2.60 16.45 13.97
C MET A 68 1.69 17.38 13.17
N PHE A 69 0.81 16.82 12.33
CA PHE A 69 -0.17 17.59 11.59
C PHE A 69 -1.12 18.35 12.52
N GLU A 70 -1.60 17.68 13.57
CA GLU A 70 -2.48 18.31 14.56
C GLU A 70 -1.74 19.41 15.34
N SER A 71 -0.48 19.18 15.72
CA SER A 71 0.33 20.19 16.42
C SER A 71 0.67 21.41 15.55
N ASP A 72 0.79 21.25 14.23
CA ASP A 72 1.08 22.34 13.29
C ASP A 72 -0.19 23.13 12.96
N ARG A 73 -1.28 22.43 12.63
CA ARG A 73 -2.49 23.03 12.05
C ARG A 73 -3.64 23.24 13.01
N HIS A 74 -3.63 22.56 14.16
CA HIS A 74 -4.75 22.54 15.11
C HIS A 74 -6.06 22.23 14.39
N PHE A 75 -6.04 21.18 13.56
CA PHE A 75 -7.11 20.84 12.61
C PHE A 75 -8.43 20.52 13.32
N SER A 76 -8.34 20.01 14.55
CA SER A 76 -9.44 19.86 15.51
C SER A 76 -10.23 21.15 15.73
N HIS A 77 -9.54 22.26 15.99
CA HIS A 77 -10.16 23.54 16.38
C HIS A 77 -10.75 24.36 15.22
N LEU A 78 -10.43 23.96 13.98
CA LEU A 78 -10.93 24.59 12.77
C LEU A 78 -12.37 24.14 12.46
N SER A 79 -13.19 25.07 11.97
CA SER A 79 -14.52 24.75 11.46
C SER A 79 -14.43 24.03 10.11
N THR A 80 -15.51 23.38 9.67
CA THR A 80 -15.53 22.72 8.36
C THR A 80 -15.13 23.67 7.24
N LEU A 81 -15.64 24.90 7.20
CA LEU A 81 -15.29 25.87 6.16
C LEU A 81 -13.81 26.26 6.21
N GLU A 82 -13.25 26.48 7.40
CA GLU A 82 -11.83 26.86 7.50
C GLU A 82 -10.88 25.70 7.21
N ARG A 83 -11.28 24.46 7.50
CA ARG A 83 -10.54 23.27 7.07
C ARG A 83 -10.44 23.20 5.56
N GLU A 84 -11.54 23.49 4.86
CA GLU A 84 -11.55 23.54 3.40
C GLU A 84 -10.64 24.66 2.88
N LEU A 85 -10.62 25.82 3.54
CA LEU A 85 -9.72 26.93 3.20
C LEU A 85 -8.26 26.68 3.58
N ALA A 86 -7.99 25.77 4.53
CA ALA A 86 -6.64 25.36 4.90
C ALA A 86 -5.96 24.56 3.79
N PHE A 87 -6.74 23.84 2.98
CA PHE A 87 -6.27 23.21 1.75
C PHE A 87 -6.04 24.27 0.66
N ARG A 88 -4.81 24.80 0.62
CA ARG A 88 -4.41 25.77 -0.41
C ARG A 88 -3.94 25.07 -1.69
N THR A 89 -4.01 25.83 -2.79
CA THR A 89 -3.46 25.46 -4.11
C THR A 89 -3.91 24.08 -4.60
N GLU A 90 -2.97 23.16 -4.81
CA GLU A 90 -3.22 21.83 -5.37
C GLU A 90 -4.04 20.95 -4.42
N MET A 91 -3.81 21.08 -3.12
CA MET A 91 -4.54 20.30 -2.11
C MET A 91 -6.03 20.63 -2.12
N GLY A 92 -6.36 21.92 -2.23
CA GLY A 92 -7.74 22.39 -2.31
C GLY A 92 -8.41 21.97 -3.63
N LEU A 93 -7.65 21.98 -4.73
CA LEU A 93 -8.10 21.47 -6.02
C LEU A 93 -8.47 19.98 -5.94
N TYR A 94 -7.61 19.13 -5.38
CA TYR A 94 -7.90 17.69 -5.26
C TYR A 94 -9.07 17.41 -4.32
N TYR A 95 -9.12 18.12 -3.18
CA TYR A 95 -10.21 18.00 -2.24
C TYR A 95 -11.56 18.44 -2.84
N SER A 96 -11.60 19.48 -3.68
CA SER A 96 -12.85 19.92 -4.31
C SER A 96 -13.42 18.86 -5.27
N TYR A 97 -12.58 18.18 -6.05
CA TYR A 97 -13.02 17.06 -6.89
C TYR A 97 -13.49 15.87 -6.07
N PHE A 98 -12.78 15.52 -4.99
CA PHE A 98 -13.25 14.52 -4.02
C PHE A 98 -14.64 14.89 -3.47
N LYS A 99 -14.85 16.16 -3.09
CA LYS A 99 -16.12 16.69 -2.60
C LYS A 99 -17.24 16.53 -3.64
N THR A 100 -16.97 16.83 -4.92
CA THR A 100 -17.94 16.64 -6.02
C THR A 100 -18.43 15.19 -6.12
N ILE A 101 -17.56 14.20 -5.92
CA ILE A 101 -17.92 12.77 -6.00
C ILE A 101 -18.82 12.33 -4.84
N ILE A 102 -18.53 12.81 -3.63
CA ILE A 102 -19.28 12.44 -2.42
C ILE A 102 -20.62 13.18 -2.33
N THR A 103 -20.70 14.41 -2.84
CA THR A 103 -21.92 15.23 -2.80
C THR A 103 -22.90 14.88 -3.93
N ALA A 104 -22.44 14.27 -5.03
CA ALA A 104 -23.32 13.85 -6.11
C ALA A 104 -24.29 12.72 -5.69
N ASP A 105 -25.52 12.74 -6.21
CA ASP A 105 -26.56 11.75 -5.89
C ASP A 105 -26.10 10.31 -6.18
N THR A 106 -25.43 10.10 -7.32
CA THR A 106 -24.81 8.80 -7.66
C THR A 106 -23.32 8.96 -7.95
N ALA A 107 -22.57 7.88 -7.71
CA ALA A 107 -21.13 7.86 -7.99
C ALA A 107 -20.82 8.05 -9.48
N LEU A 108 -21.71 7.56 -10.36
CA LEU A 108 -21.60 7.72 -11.81
C LEU A 108 -21.82 9.18 -12.22
N ASP A 109 -22.77 9.87 -11.59
CA ASP A 109 -23.01 11.28 -11.87
C ASP A 109 -21.85 12.16 -11.38
N GLY A 110 -21.29 11.85 -10.21
CA GLY A 110 -20.05 12.47 -9.74
C GLY A 110 -18.88 12.28 -10.70
N MET A 111 -18.68 11.05 -11.20
CA MET A 111 -17.64 10.79 -12.21
C MET A 111 -17.91 11.49 -13.54
N ARG A 112 -19.18 11.55 -13.99
CA ARG A 112 -19.56 12.27 -15.22
C ARG A 112 -19.33 13.77 -15.09
N ALA A 113 -19.62 14.35 -13.93
CA ALA A 113 -19.40 15.76 -13.64
C ALA A 113 -17.91 16.14 -13.74
N ILE A 114 -17.02 15.28 -13.25
CA ILE A 114 -15.56 15.47 -13.35
C ILE A 114 -15.05 15.22 -14.78
N MET A 115 -15.60 14.22 -15.47
CA MET A 115 -15.14 13.84 -16.82
C MET A 115 -15.56 14.84 -17.91
N TYR A 116 -16.64 15.59 -17.72
CA TYR A 116 -17.14 16.61 -18.64
C TYR A 116 -17.28 17.96 -17.94
N ASP A 117 -16.20 18.43 -17.34
CA ASP A 117 -16.21 19.69 -16.62
C ASP A 117 -16.14 20.88 -17.60
N ASN A 118 -17.07 21.84 -17.45
CA ASN A 118 -17.11 23.10 -18.19
C ASN A 118 -16.76 24.32 -17.32
N ILE A 119 -16.51 24.12 -16.02
CA ILE A 119 -16.26 25.20 -15.06
C ILE A 119 -14.78 25.58 -15.11
N THR A 120 -13.86 24.61 -15.22
CA THR A 120 -12.42 24.87 -15.21
C THR A 120 -11.93 25.55 -16.50
N GLU A 121 -12.52 25.25 -17.66
CA GLU A 121 -12.11 25.83 -18.97
C GLU A 121 -13.30 26.18 -19.88
N TYR A 122 -14.13 27.14 -19.47
CA TYR A 122 -15.21 27.66 -20.32
C TYR A 122 -14.65 28.37 -21.57
N PRO A 123 -15.18 28.15 -22.80
CA PRO A 123 -16.43 27.44 -23.14
C PRO A 123 -16.30 25.95 -23.49
N SER A 124 -15.10 25.37 -23.43
CA SER A 124 -14.86 23.96 -23.74
C SER A 124 -15.15 23.03 -22.55
N THR A 125 -15.45 21.77 -22.83
CA THR A 125 -15.45 20.73 -21.78
C THR A 125 -14.13 19.97 -21.80
N ILE A 126 -13.56 19.74 -20.62
CA ILE A 126 -12.33 18.97 -20.47
C ILE A 126 -12.50 17.78 -19.55
N ASN A 127 -11.75 16.72 -19.86
CA ASN A 127 -11.64 15.56 -18.99
C ASN A 127 -10.60 15.84 -17.89
N THR A 128 -11.08 16.37 -16.76
CA THR A 128 -10.24 16.72 -15.61
C THR A 128 -9.65 15.47 -14.95
N LEU A 129 -10.37 14.34 -14.99
CA LEU A 129 -9.90 13.05 -14.46
C LEU A 129 -8.57 12.62 -15.11
N LYS A 130 -8.49 12.63 -16.43
CA LYS A 130 -7.26 12.29 -17.17
C LYS A 130 -6.20 13.38 -17.03
N ARG A 131 -6.60 14.66 -17.11
CA ARG A 131 -5.67 15.79 -17.13
C ARG A 131 -4.93 15.98 -15.81
N PHE A 132 -5.64 15.83 -14.69
CA PHE A 132 -5.08 16.01 -13.34
C PHE A 132 -4.82 14.67 -12.62
N ASN A 133 -5.02 13.55 -13.30
CA ASN A 133 -4.80 12.19 -12.77
C ASN A 133 -5.67 11.87 -11.54
N LEU A 134 -6.94 12.31 -11.48
CA LEU A 134 -7.77 12.30 -10.26
C LEU A 134 -8.25 10.91 -9.77
N TYR A 135 -7.54 9.83 -10.12
CA TYR A 135 -7.94 8.46 -9.78
C TYR A 135 -7.93 8.15 -8.27
N PRO A 136 -6.94 8.60 -7.47
CA PRO A 136 -6.99 8.49 -6.00
C PRO A 136 -8.22 9.15 -5.40
N GLU A 137 -8.60 10.34 -5.86
CA GLU A 137 -9.73 11.11 -5.35
C GLU A 137 -11.06 10.43 -5.69
N VAL A 138 -11.18 9.86 -6.90
CA VAL A 138 -12.31 8.99 -7.26
C VAL A 138 -12.37 7.76 -6.36
N THR A 139 -11.24 7.09 -6.15
CA THR A 139 -11.17 5.87 -5.33
C THR A 139 -11.55 6.17 -3.87
N LEU A 140 -11.05 7.28 -3.32
CA LEU A 140 -11.38 7.73 -1.96
C LEU A 140 -12.83 8.20 -1.85
N GLY A 141 -13.36 8.89 -2.85
CA GLY A 141 -14.76 9.30 -2.88
C GLY A 141 -15.72 8.11 -2.88
N LEU A 142 -15.41 7.07 -3.67
CA LEU A 142 -16.15 5.81 -3.66
C LEU A 142 -16.03 5.09 -2.30
N ALA A 143 -14.82 5.04 -1.72
CA ALA A 143 -14.58 4.45 -0.41
C ALA A 143 -15.35 5.17 0.70
N PHE A 144 -15.42 6.52 0.65
CA PHE A 144 -16.17 7.32 1.61
C PHE A 144 -17.67 7.05 1.52
N ARG A 145 -18.24 7.02 0.31
CA ARG A 145 -19.66 6.68 0.10
C ARG A 145 -20.00 5.28 0.60
N MET A 146 -19.11 4.31 0.34
CA MET A 146 -19.26 2.96 0.86
C MET A 146 -19.17 2.95 2.39
N TYR A 147 -18.25 3.70 2.98
CA TYR A 147 -18.12 3.84 4.43
C TYR A 147 -19.38 4.46 5.06
N GLU A 148 -19.94 5.52 4.47
CA GLU A 148 -21.20 6.12 4.93
C GLU A 148 -22.39 5.17 4.82
N GLN A 149 -22.49 4.41 3.73
CA GLN A 149 -23.53 3.38 3.56
C GLN A 149 -23.42 2.28 4.61
N ILE A 150 -22.21 1.78 4.87
CA ILE A 150 -21.95 0.73 5.85
C ILE A 150 -22.22 1.24 7.28
N SER A 151 -21.76 2.45 7.59
CA SER A 151 -21.91 3.02 8.93
C SER A 151 -23.35 3.42 9.24
N SER A 152 -24.08 3.95 8.26
CA SER A 152 -25.53 4.20 8.40
C SER A 152 -26.32 2.90 8.55
N ALA A 153 -25.96 1.84 7.82
CA ALA A 153 -26.59 0.53 7.97
C ALA A 153 -26.35 -0.09 9.36
N MET A 154 -25.19 0.16 9.97
CA MET A 154 -24.83 -0.34 11.30
C MET A 154 -25.13 0.62 12.46
N ASN A 155 -25.70 1.81 12.19
CA ASN A 155 -25.94 2.87 13.18
C ASN A 155 -24.69 3.22 14.01
N TRP A 156 -23.52 3.26 13.38
CA TRP A 156 -22.29 3.66 14.04
C TRP A 156 -22.13 5.17 14.05
N GLN A 157 -21.78 5.74 15.21
CA GLN A 157 -21.45 7.16 15.30
C GLN A 157 -20.07 7.41 14.69
N THR A 158 -20.03 7.94 13.47
CA THR A 158 -18.80 8.15 12.68
C THR A 158 -18.13 9.50 12.90
N LYS A 159 -18.85 10.45 13.48
CA LYS A 159 -18.33 11.77 13.82
C LYS A 159 -18.87 12.28 15.16
N VAL A 160 -18.05 13.06 15.84
CA VAL A 160 -18.37 13.76 17.09
C VAL A 160 -18.25 15.24 16.82
N CYS A 161 -19.30 16.00 17.13
CA CYS A 161 -19.31 17.44 16.94
C CYS A 161 -19.29 18.14 18.30
N TYR A 162 -18.43 19.14 18.42
CA TYR A 162 -18.31 19.99 19.60
C TYR A 162 -18.23 21.45 19.17
N THR A 163 -18.58 22.35 20.08
CA THR A 163 -18.54 23.79 19.83
C THR A 163 -17.29 24.36 20.46
N VAL A 164 -16.44 25.01 19.67
CA VAL A 164 -15.19 25.62 20.13
C VAL A 164 -15.39 27.11 20.33
N ASN A 165 -15.20 27.57 21.57
CA ASN A 165 -15.14 29.00 21.89
C ASN A 165 -13.73 29.54 21.59
N ARG A 166 -13.63 30.61 20.79
CA ARG A 166 -12.35 31.16 20.31
C ARG A 166 -11.83 32.37 21.09
N GLY A 167 -12.50 32.72 22.18
CA GLY A 167 -12.19 33.91 22.99
C GLY A 167 -13.23 35.01 22.85
N GLU A 168 -13.00 36.13 23.52
CA GLU A 168 -13.94 37.26 23.54
C GLU A 168 -14.06 37.93 22.16
N GLY A 169 -15.29 38.15 21.69
CA GLY A 169 -15.58 38.87 20.45
C GLY A 169 -15.67 38.01 19.18
N TYR A 170 -15.43 36.70 19.25
CA TYR A 170 -15.62 35.77 18.13
C TYR A 170 -16.80 34.83 18.36
N GLU A 171 -17.61 34.61 17.33
CA GLU A 171 -18.71 33.65 17.40
C GLU A 171 -18.17 32.22 17.59
N PRO A 172 -18.82 31.43 18.47
CA PRO A 172 -18.43 30.04 18.67
C PRO A 172 -18.68 29.24 17.40
N VAL A 173 -17.74 28.38 17.02
CA VAL A 173 -17.87 27.60 15.79
C VAL A 173 -18.01 26.12 16.08
N GLN A 174 -18.92 25.46 15.36
CA GLN A 174 -19.11 24.02 15.43
C GLN A 174 -17.99 23.32 14.65
N SER A 175 -17.30 22.42 15.33
CA SER A 175 -16.27 21.55 14.77
C SER A 175 -16.69 20.09 14.91
N CYS A 176 -16.71 19.37 13.79
CA CYS A 176 -16.97 17.93 13.78
C CYS A 176 -15.69 17.16 13.45
N GLU A 177 -15.39 16.13 14.24
CA GLU A 177 -14.24 15.26 14.06
C GLU A 177 -14.65 13.82 13.81
N GLY A 178 -13.82 13.10 13.07
CA GLY A 178 -13.97 11.67 12.84
C GLY A 178 -14.00 11.32 11.36
N LEU A 179 -13.99 10.02 11.08
CA LEU A 179 -13.96 9.49 9.71
C LEU A 179 -15.26 9.77 8.94
N GLY A 180 -16.34 10.16 9.62
CA GLY A 180 -17.57 10.65 8.98
C GLY A 180 -17.50 12.10 8.47
N GLU A 181 -16.43 12.84 8.79
CA GLU A 181 -16.20 14.17 8.21
C GLU A 181 -15.29 14.04 6.97
N PRO A 182 -15.69 14.57 5.80
CA PRO A 182 -14.97 14.34 4.54
C PRO A 182 -13.50 14.78 4.58
N SER A 183 -13.20 15.92 5.21
CA SER A 183 -11.83 16.42 5.33
C SER A 183 -10.92 15.47 6.14
N TYR A 184 -11.45 14.92 7.24
CA TYR A 184 -10.73 13.95 8.07
C TYR A 184 -10.53 12.64 7.33
N PHE A 185 -11.57 12.09 6.70
CA PHE A 185 -11.45 10.86 5.93
C PHE A 185 -10.36 10.95 4.86
N PHE A 186 -10.30 12.09 4.17
CA PHE A 186 -9.34 12.34 3.10
C PHE A 186 -7.90 12.40 3.60
N ILE A 187 -7.63 13.19 4.66
CA ILE A 187 -6.28 13.30 5.26
C ILE A 187 -5.87 11.97 5.92
N GLU A 188 -6.77 11.34 6.67
CA GLU A 188 -6.49 10.08 7.38
C GLU A 188 -6.15 8.94 6.43
N SER A 189 -6.78 8.92 5.25
CA SER A 189 -6.43 7.95 4.19
C SER A 189 -4.99 8.14 3.70
N ALA A 190 -4.54 9.40 3.54
CA ALA A 190 -3.16 9.70 3.19
C ALA A 190 -2.18 9.30 4.29
N PHE A 191 -2.52 9.55 5.56
CA PHE A 191 -1.71 9.16 6.71
C PHE A 191 -1.62 7.64 6.87
N LEU A 192 -2.71 6.91 6.64
CA LEU A 192 -2.71 5.46 6.66
C LEU A 192 -1.76 4.88 5.61
N LEU A 193 -1.82 5.41 4.39
CA LEU A 193 -0.98 4.93 3.29
C LEU A 193 0.52 5.21 3.54
N ASN A 194 0.84 6.38 4.09
CA ASN A 194 2.21 6.72 4.51
C ASN A 194 2.66 5.92 5.75
N GLY A 195 1.76 5.60 6.66
CA GLY A 195 2.00 4.63 7.73
C GLY A 195 2.45 3.27 7.17
N ILE A 196 1.69 2.71 6.22
CA ILE A 196 2.02 1.44 5.57
C ILE A 196 3.41 1.49 4.92
N MET A 197 3.74 2.59 4.24
CA MET A 197 5.05 2.80 3.62
C MET A 197 6.21 2.63 4.59
N MET A 198 6.11 3.13 5.83
CA MET A 198 7.17 2.93 6.82
C MET A 198 7.38 1.47 7.19
N GLY A 199 6.29 0.70 7.30
CA GLY A 199 6.38 -0.76 7.45
C GLY A 199 7.06 -1.42 6.25
N VAL A 200 6.79 -0.97 5.03
CA VAL A 200 7.46 -1.45 3.81
C VAL A 200 8.96 -1.11 3.83
N PHE A 201 9.36 0.07 4.30
CA PHE A 201 10.78 0.43 4.49
C PHE A 201 11.48 -0.48 5.51
N PHE A 202 10.81 -0.80 6.62
CA PHE A 202 11.34 -1.75 7.58
C PHE A 202 11.55 -3.14 6.95
N LEU A 203 10.57 -3.62 6.16
CA LEU A 203 10.69 -4.88 5.42
C LEU A 203 11.81 -4.83 4.39
N PHE A 204 11.99 -3.70 3.72
CA PHE A 204 13.05 -3.47 2.74
C PHE A 204 14.45 -3.53 3.38
N GLY A 205 14.66 -2.81 4.47
CA GLY A 205 15.92 -2.85 5.22
C GLY A 205 16.21 -4.24 5.79
N THR A 206 15.17 -4.94 6.27
CA THR A 206 15.28 -6.32 6.75
C THR A 206 15.62 -7.29 5.63
N LEU A 207 15.04 -7.11 4.44
CA LEU A 207 15.31 -7.91 3.25
C LEU A 207 16.77 -7.75 2.82
N LEU A 208 17.29 -6.53 2.74
CA LEU A 208 18.66 -6.28 2.30
C LEU A 208 19.70 -6.79 3.31
N SER A 209 19.54 -6.43 4.58
CA SER A 209 20.50 -6.79 5.64
C SER A 209 20.41 -8.26 6.04
N GLY A 210 19.28 -8.94 5.78
CA GLY A 210 19.05 -10.30 6.23
C GLY A 210 18.91 -10.42 7.76
N CYS A 211 18.75 -9.30 8.47
CA CYS A 211 18.46 -9.23 9.90
C CYS A 211 17.43 -8.11 10.18
N PRO A 212 16.58 -8.25 11.21
CA PRO A 212 15.57 -7.23 11.54
C PRO A 212 16.20 -5.90 12.01
N PHE A 213 17.44 -5.96 12.51
CA PHE A 213 18.17 -4.77 12.93
C PHE A 213 18.45 -3.81 11.78
N GLY A 214 18.70 -4.32 10.57
CA GLY A 214 18.83 -3.49 9.36
C GLY A 214 17.56 -2.69 9.08
N GLY A 215 16.37 -3.30 9.27
CA GLY A 215 15.10 -2.59 9.16
C GLY A 215 14.94 -1.47 10.19
N VAL A 216 15.36 -1.71 11.44
CA VAL A 216 15.33 -0.67 12.50
C VAL A 216 16.22 0.52 12.15
N ILE A 217 17.43 0.26 11.63
CA ILE A 217 18.34 1.33 11.19
C ILE A 217 17.70 2.14 10.05
N THR A 218 17.10 1.47 9.06
CA THR A 218 16.42 2.16 7.95
C THR A 218 15.31 3.08 8.48
N VAL A 219 14.46 2.58 9.38
CA VAL A 219 13.38 3.37 9.98
C VAL A 219 13.97 4.55 10.76
N ALA A 220 14.96 4.32 11.61
CA ALA A 220 15.62 5.40 12.36
C ALA A 220 16.20 6.48 11.42
N ALA A 221 16.86 6.09 10.33
CA ALA A 221 17.41 7.03 9.36
C ALA A 221 16.34 7.88 8.67
N ILE A 222 15.17 7.30 8.37
CA ILE A 222 14.03 8.06 7.82
C ILE A 222 13.46 9.01 8.87
N PHE A 223 13.33 8.58 10.13
CA PHE A 223 12.84 9.47 11.21
C PHE A 223 13.81 10.64 11.45
N PHE A 224 15.12 10.42 11.42
CA PHE A 224 16.11 11.50 11.54
C PHE A 224 16.03 12.51 10.39
N ASN A 225 15.69 12.06 9.19
CA ASN A 225 15.58 12.91 7.99
C ASN A 225 14.11 13.18 7.60
N HIS A 226 13.16 13.04 8.53
CA HIS A 226 11.73 13.01 8.20
C HIS A 226 11.27 14.22 7.39
N GLY A 227 11.75 15.42 7.72
CA GLY A 227 11.41 16.68 7.05
C GLY A 227 11.91 16.79 5.60
N GLU A 228 13.01 16.10 5.27
CA GLU A 228 13.56 16.05 3.90
C GLU A 228 13.00 14.86 3.11
N CYS A 229 12.71 13.74 3.80
CA CYS A 229 12.21 12.53 3.16
C CYS A 229 10.72 12.62 2.80
N THR A 230 9.91 13.33 3.61
CA THR A 230 8.46 13.40 3.39
C THR A 230 7.89 14.76 3.79
N ARG A 231 6.99 15.29 2.97
CA ARG A 231 6.24 16.53 3.25
C ARG A 231 4.79 16.24 3.67
N VAL A 232 4.44 14.98 3.90
CA VAL A 232 3.07 14.51 4.18
C VAL A 232 2.45 15.18 5.42
N GLN A 233 3.27 15.56 6.40
CA GLN A 233 2.81 16.26 7.60
C GLN A 233 2.32 17.69 7.34
N TRP A 234 2.74 18.34 6.24
CA TRP A 234 2.33 19.71 5.92
C TRP A 234 1.33 19.73 4.76
N THR A 235 1.53 18.83 3.80
CA THR A 235 0.69 18.72 2.60
C THR A 235 0.24 17.27 2.36
N PRO A 236 -0.67 16.72 3.20
CA PRO A 236 -1.06 15.31 3.10
C PRO A 236 -1.67 14.91 1.74
N PRO A 237 -2.70 15.60 1.21
CA PRO A 237 -3.35 15.24 -0.06
C PRO A 237 -2.58 15.62 -1.34
N LEU A 238 -1.25 15.57 -1.31
CA LEU A 238 -0.46 15.73 -2.53
C LEU A 238 -0.32 14.39 -3.26
N ARG A 239 -0.16 14.46 -4.59
CA ARG A 239 0.01 13.27 -5.44
C ARG A 239 1.20 12.43 -5.01
N GLU A 240 2.25 13.07 -4.48
CA GLU A 240 3.52 12.42 -4.13
C GLU A 240 3.30 11.56 -2.90
N SER A 241 2.54 12.09 -1.94
CA SER A 241 2.13 11.40 -0.72
C SER A 241 1.30 10.14 -1.01
N PHE A 242 0.51 10.12 -2.10
CA PHE A 242 -0.25 8.93 -2.51
C PHE A 242 0.56 7.95 -3.35
N ALA A 243 1.46 8.43 -4.20
CA ALA A 243 2.22 7.58 -5.12
C ALA A 243 3.43 6.89 -4.45
N TYR A 244 4.10 7.58 -3.54
CA TYR A 244 5.35 7.13 -2.94
C TYR A 244 5.25 5.77 -2.21
N PRO A 245 4.18 5.46 -1.45
CA PRO A 245 3.99 4.13 -0.84
C PRO A 245 3.97 2.98 -1.86
N PHE A 246 3.36 3.18 -3.03
CA PHE A 246 3.33 2.18 -4.09
C PHE A 246 4.69 2.01 -4.76
N PHE A 247 5.43 3.10 -4.92
CA PHE A 247 6.80 3.07 -5.45
C PHE A 247 7.74 2.27 -4.55
N VAL A 248 7.71 2.52 -3.23
CA VAL A 248 8.55 1.80 -2.26
C VAL A 248 8.17 0.31 -2.21
N LEU A 249 6.88 0.00 -2.30
CA LEU A 249 6.41 -1.39 -2.38
C LEU A 249 6.87 -2.07 -3.67
N GLN A 250 6.87 -1.37 -4.81
CA GLN A 250 7.41 -1.88 -6.06
C GLN A 250 8.91 -2.19 -5.94
N ILE A 251 9.72 -1.30 -5.35
CA ILE A 251 11.14 -1.53 -5.11
C ILE A 251 11.35 -2.78 -4.24
N LEU A 252 10.56 -2.94 -3.16
CA LEU A 252 10.63 -4.11 -2.28
C LEU A 252 10.37 -5.42 -3.06
N VAL A 253 9.31 -5.44 -3.88
CA VAL A 253 8.93 -6.62 -4.66
C VAL A 253 10.00 -6.96 -5.69
N VAL A 254 10.51 -5.96 -6.43
CA VAL A 254 11.59 -6.16 -7.41
C VAL A 254 12.85 -6.70 -6.73
N SER A 255 13.23 -6.14 -5.58
CA SER A 255 14.38 -6.60 -4.80
C SER A 255 14.22 -8.04 -4.34
N TYR A 256 12.99 -8.44 -3.97
CA TYR A 256 12.68 -9.82 -3.62
C TYR A 256 12.77 -10.77 -4.82
N ILE A 257 12.29 -10.36 -6.00
CA ILE A 257 12.39 -11.11 -7.25
C ILE A 257 13.85 -11.37 -7.61
N LEU A 258 14.69 -10.34 -7.57
CA LEU A 258 16.12 -10.44 -7.92
C LEU A 258 16.89 -11.39 -7.00
N ARG A 259 16.47 -11.52 -5.74
CA ARG A 259 17.07 -12.46 -4.78
C ARG A 259 16.58 -13.89 -4.96
N THR A 260 15.49 -14.10 -5.69
CA THR A 260 14.88 -15.42 -5.87
C THR A 260 15.37 -16.07 -7.16
N PRO A 261 16.03 -17.25 -7.10
CA PRO A 261 16.64 -17.86 -8.30
C PRO A 261 15.63 -18.37 -9.34
N ARG A 262 14.36 -18.58 -8.95
CA ARG A 262 13.26 -18.95 -9.86
C ARG A 262 11.99 -18.19 -9.48
N PRO A 263 11.82 -16.93 -9.94
CA PRO A 263 10.64 -16.16 -9.60
C PRO A 263 9.40 -16.71 -10.32
N SER A 264 8.28 -16.73 -9.61
CA SER A 264 6.98 -17.08 -10.18
C SER A 264 6.40 -15.91 -10.98
N TYR A 265 5.63 -16.19 -12.04
CA TYR A 265 4.90 -15.18 -12.83
C TYR A 265 3.98 -14.30 -11.96
N LYS A 266 3.53 -14.81 -10.80
CA LYS A 266 2.71 -14.06 -9.83
C LYS A 266 3.39 -12.78 -9.35
N PHE A 267 4.71 -12.81 -9.16
CA PHE A 267 5.46 -11.61 -8.76
C PHE A 267 5.53 -10.58 -9.90
N SER A 268 5.66 -11.02 -11.14
CA SER A 268 5.60 -10.13 -12.31
C SER A 268 4.23 -9.48 -12.48
N VAL A 269 3.13 -10.23 -12.26
CA VAL A 269 1.77 -9.66 -12.24
C VAL A 269 1.62 -8.63 -11.12
N MET A 270 2.15 -8.92 -9.92
CA MET A 270 2.11 -7.98 -8.80
C MET A 270 2.89 -6.69 -9.10
N VAL A 271 4.07 -6.78 -9.72
CA VAL A 271 4.82 -5.59 -10.16
C VAL A 271 4.04 -4.79 -11.21
N ALA A 272 3.40 -5.45 -12.18
CA ALA A 272 2.59 -4.76 -13.19
C ALA A 272 1.40 -4.02 -12.58
N LEU A 273 0.73 -4.63 -11.59
CA LEU A 273 -0.36 -3.99 -10.85
C LEU A 273 0.15 -2.78 -10.05
N LEU A 274 1.23 -2.93 -9.29
CA LEU A 274 1.82 -1.83 -8.52
C LEU A 274 2.26 -0.67 -9.41
N ASN A 275 2.89 -0.98 -10.55
CA ASN A 275 3.29 0.03 -11.53
C ASN A 275 2.07 0.75 -12.11
N THR A 276 0.98 0.03 -12.41
CA THR A 276 -0.26 0.65 -12.91
C THR A 276 -0.86 1.58 -11.86
N THR A 277 -0.92 1.16 -10.60
CA THR A 277 -1.42 2.00 -9.50
C THR A 277 -0.53 3.22 -9.27
N PHE A 278 0.80 3.06 -9.34
CA PHE A 278 1.75 4.16 -9.23
C PHE A 278 1.56 5.20 -10.35
N MET A 279 1.44 4.76 -11.61
CA MET A 279 1.14 5.65 -12.75
C MET A 279 -0.20 6.38 -12.58
N ALA A 280 -1.22 5.70 -12.03
CA ALA A 280 -2.52 6.31 -11.74
C ALA A 280 -2.47 7.32 -10.57
N CYS A 281 -1.50 7.20 -9.67
CA CYS A 281 -1.31 8.13 -8.55
C CYS A 281 -0.40 9.31 -8.90
N TRP A 282 0.49 9.22 -9.88
CA TRP A 282 1.50 10.24 -10.15
C TRP A 282 1.49 10.76 -11.60
N GLN A 283 1.51 12.09 -11.79
CA GLN A 283 1.43 12.72 -13.11
C GLN A 283 2.77 12.65 -13.90
N VAL A 284 3.91 12.59 -13.21
CA VAL A 284 5.27 12.71 -13.82
C VAL A 284 5.93 11.35 -14.06
N THR A 285 5.16 10.27 -14.01
CA THR A 285 5.71 8.91 -13.98
C THR A 285 6.45 8.51 -15.25
N PHE A 286 6.09 9.11 -16.39
CA PHE A 286 6.82 8.94 -17.64
C PHE A 286 8.28 9.37 -17.51
N ALA A 287 8.58 10.47 -16.82
CA ALA A 287 9.96 10.97 -16.70
C ALA A 287 10.82 10.08 -15.77
N CYS A 288 10.26 9.59 -14.65
CA CYS A 288 11.01 8.72 -13.73
C CYS A 288 11.34 7.35 -14.37
N LEU A 289 10.44 6.80 -15.19
CA LEU A 289 10.70 5.52 -15.87
C LEU A 289 11.83 5.63 -16.91
N PHE A 290 11.93 6.77 -17.62
CA PHE A 290 12.98 7.00 -18.62
C PHE A 290 14.37 7.25 -17.99
N VAL A 291 14.44 7.86 -16.81
CA VAL A 291 15.72 8.05 -16.10
C VAL A 291 16.31 6.72 -15.63
N TYR A 292 15.49 5.75 -15.20
CA TYR A 292 15.97 4.43 -14.78
C TYR A 292 16.28 3.45 -15.92
N LEU A 293 15.94 3.77 -17.16
CA LEU A 293 16.22 2.92 -18.34
C LEU A 293 17.47 3.37 -19.12
N HIS A 294 18.13 4.45 -18.68
CA HIS A 294 19.30 5.02 -19.35
C HIS A 294 20.58 4.99 -18.49
N ASP A 295 20.58 4.25 -17.38
CA ASP A 295 21.77 3.81 -16.63
C ASP A 295 21.81 2.27 -16.59
#